data_AF-A0AAN6Y2D6-F1
#
_entry.id   AF-A0AAN6Y2D6-F1
#
_cell.length_a   1.000
_cell.length_b   1.000
_cell.length_c   1.000
_cell.angle_alpha   90.00
_cell.angle_beta   90.00
_cell.angle_gamma   90.00
#
_symmetry.space_group_name_H-M   'P 1'
#
loop_
_entity.id
_entity.type
_entity.pdbx_description
1 polymer ?
#
loop_
_entity_poly.entity_id
_entity_poly.type
_entity_poly.pdbx_seq_one_letter_code
_entity_poly.pdbx_strand_id
1 'polypeptide(L)'
;SATLGSLERLPLEIKSLVAVNMDLVSLVRFMHTNRSAWALVQQLPEFRLVTEFAGTSAFLGALVTGVSHFVTLPQIQAALTTYQCTTCPNFGELVFLPTMERCCGDCLRECGNFEVRDISLISRPPGINPRKPVLTGDPAVFVQP
;
A
#
# COMPACT_ATOMS: atom_id res chain seq x y z
N SER A 1 23.06 -13.11 19.09
CA SER A 1 21.92 -12.62 18.31
C SER A 1 22.29 -11.30 17.67
N ALA A 2 22.12 -11.13 16.36
CA ALA A 2 22.31 -9.84 15.70
C ALA A 2 21.19 -8.89 16.13
N THR A 3 21.55 -7.65 16.51
CA THR A 3 20.58 -6.65 16.94
C THR A 3 20.11 -5.79 15.77
N LEU A 4 19.13 -4.91 16.01
CA LEU A 4 18.61 -3.96 15.01
C LEU A 4 19.61 -2.83 14.67
N GLY A 5 20.84 -2.89 15.18
CA GLY A 5 21.86 -1.86 15.00
C GLY A 5 21.39 -0.53 15.58
N SER A 6 21.53 0.55 14.82
CA SER A 6 21.14 1.90 15.27
C SER A 6 19.66 2.03 15.64
N LEU A 7 18.77 1.24 15.01
CA LEU A 7 17.34 1.24 15.32
C LEU A 7 17.04 0.74 16.74
N GLU A 8 17.93 -0.04 17.33
CA GLU A 8 17.74 -0.58 18.69
C GLU A 8 17.66 0.51 19.77
N ARG A 9 18.31 1.67 19.52
CA ARG A 9 18.28 2.83 20.41
C ARG A 9 16.94 3.55 20.42
N LEU A 10 16.05 3.23 19.47
CA LEU A 10 14.73 3.85 19.38
C LEU A 10 13.72 3.12 20.27
N PRO A 11 12.75 3.86 20.84
CA PRO A 11 11.59 3.27 21.50
C PRO A 11 10.82 2.33 20.56
N LEU A 12 10.08 1.38 21.14
CA LEU A 12 9.32 0.39 20.37
C LEU A 12 8.33 1.05 19.42
N GLU A 13 7.65 2.09 19.89
CA GLU A 13 6.64 2.84 19.16
C GLU A 13 7.21 3.43 17.87
N ILE A 14 8.43 3.98 17.93
CA ILE A 14 9.10 4.56 16.78
C ILE A 14 9.56 3.48 15.80
N LYS A 15 10.07 2.34 16.30
CA LYS A 15 10.45 1.20 15.45
C LYS A 15 9.24 0.65 14.71
N SER A 16 8.11 0.50 15.39
CA SER A 16 6.85 0.05 14.80
C SER A 16 6.34 1.04 13.76
N LEU A 17 6.35 2.35 14.07
CA LEU A 17 5.96 3.39 13.12
C LEU A 17 6.81 3.36 11.85
N VAL A 18 8.14 3.23 12.00
CA VAL A 18 9.05 3.11 10.86
C VAL A 18 8.70 1.89 10.02
N ALA A 19 8.49 0.72 10.64
CA ALA A 19 8.16 -0.51 9.93
C ALA A 19 6.81 -0.40 9.19
N VAL A 20 5.77 0.14 9.84
CA VAL A 20 4.43 0.29 9.25
C VAL A 20 4.41 1.23 8.04
N ASN A 21 5.29 2.24 8.01
CA ASN A 21 5.40 3.20 6.92
C ASN A 21 6.36 2.75 5.80
N MET A 22 6.97 1.57 5.88
CA MET A 22 7.73 1.01 4.75
C MET A 22 6.78 0.52 3.66
N ASP A 23 7.20 0.66 2.40
CA ASP A 23 6.58 -0.09 1.31
C ASP A 23 6.76 -1.60 1.52
N LEU A 24 5.89 -2.42 0.94
CA LEU A 24 5.90 -3.87 1.19
C LEU A 24 7.24 -4.52 0.80
N VAL A 25 7.89 -4.04 -0.26
CA VAL A 25 9.19 -4.60 -0.68
C VAL A 25 10.26 -4.29 0.36
N SER A 26 10.33 -3.03 0.81
CA SER A 26 11.25 -2.61 1.86
C SER A 26 10.97 -3.34 3.17
N LEU A 27 9.70 -3.55 3.53
CA LEU A 27 9.30 -4.29 4.71
C LEU A 27 9.76 -5.75 4.65
N VAL A 28 9.51 -6.44 3.53
CA VAL A 28 9.96 -7.83 3.34
C VAL A 28 11.48 -7.90 3.42
N ARG A 29 12.20 -7.02 2.72
CA ARG A 29 13.66 -6.94 2.81
C ARG A 29 14.14 -6.71 4.23
N PHE A 30 13.49 -5.81 4.96
CA PHE A 30 13.79 -5.51 6.35
C PHE A 30 13.65 -6.75 7.24
N MET A 31 12.56 -7.51 7.09
CA MET A 31 12.38 -8.80 7.80
C MET A 31 13.50 -9.79 7.51
N HIS A 32 14.05 -9.81 6.29
CA HIS A 32 15.14 -10.70 5.92
C HIS A 32 16.53 -10.27 6.42
N THR A 33 16.68 -9.06 6.99
CA THR A 33 17.99 -8.58 7.45
C THR A 33 18.47 -9.27 8.72
N ASN A 34 17.60 -9.50 9.70
CA ASN A 34 17.92 -10.17 10.95
C ASN A 34 16.65 -10.66 11.68
N ARG A 35 16.83 -11.57 12.65
CA ARG A 35 15.72 -12.16 13.43
C ARG A 35 14.93 -11.14 14.24
N SER A 36 15.58 -10.08 14.73
CA SER A 36 14.92 -9.04 15.52
C SER A 36 14.01 -8.16 14.65
N ALA A 37 14.41 -7.87 13.42
CA ALA A 37 13.58 -7.18 12.42
C ALA A 37 12.37 -8.02 12.04
N TRP A 38 12.56 -9.31 11.77
CA TRP A 38 11.45 -10.23 11.55
C TRP A 38 10.48 -10.24 12.74
N ALA A 39 11.00 -10.37 13.98
CA ALA A 39 10.15 -10.40 15.18
C ALA A 39 9.39 -9.09 15.41
N LEU A 40 10.00 -7.93 15.11
CA LEU A 40 9.34 -6.63 15.17
C LEU A 40 8.15 -6.57 14.23
N VAL A 41 8.33 -6.97 12.96
CA VAL A 41 7.26 -6.91 11.95
C VAL A 41 6.13 -7.88 12.27
N GLN A 42 6.44 -9.09 12.77
CA GLN A 42 5.44 -10.07 13.20
C GLN A 42 4.56 -9.58 14.36
N GLN A 43 5.04 -8.62 15.16
CA GLN A 43 4.28 -8.01 16.25
C GLN A 43 3.37 -6.86 15.78
N LEU A 44 3.49 -6.42 14.54
CA LEU A 44 2.65 -5.35 14.01
C LEU A 44 1.22 -5.84 13.81
N PRO A 45 0.20 -5.15 14.36
CA PRO A 45 -1.19 -5.53 14.17
C PRO A 45 -1.60 -5.47 12.69
N GLU A 46 -1.05 -4.53 11.92
CA GLU A 46 -1.32 -4.38 10.48
C GLU A 46 -0.81 -5.59 9.70
N PHE A 47 0.41 -6.04 10.01
CA PHE A 47 0.98 -7.24 9.38
C PHE A 47 0.16 -8.47 9.71
N ARG A 48 -0.14 -8.68 11.00
CA ARG A 48 -0.95 -9.80 11.46
C ARG A 48 -2.32 -9.84 10.79
N LEU A 49 -3.02 -8.71 10.73
CA LEU A 49 -4.32 -8.62 10.06
C LEU A 49 -4.25 -9.04 8.60
N VAL A 50 -3.26 -8.53 7.86
CA VAL A 50 -3.08 -8.85 6.45
C VAL A 50 -2.74 -10.33 6.23
N THR A 51 -1.88 -10.91 7.08
CA THR A 51 -1.46 -12.31 6.92
C THR A 51 -2.45 -13.34 7.48
N GLU A 52 -3.22 -12.98 8.52
CA GLU A 52 -4.17 -13.89 9.19
C GLU A 52 -5.56 -13.86 8.53
N PHE A 53 -6.04 -12.70 8.05
CA PHE A 53 -7.44 -12.52 7.62
C PHE A 53 -7.62 -12.37 6.11
N ALA A 54 -7.31 -13.43 5.34
CA ALA A 54 -7.53 -13.52 3.89
C ALA A 54 -6.87 -12.39 3.04
N GLY A 55 -6.10 -11.49 3.66
CA GLY A 55 -5.34 -10.44 3.02
C GLY A 55 -4.09 -10.92 2.29
N THR A 56 -3.74 -12.19 2.45
CA THR A 56 -2.61 -12.84 1.78
C THR A 56 -2.70 -12.73 0.27
N SER A 57 -3.91 -12.77 -0.31
CA SER A 57 -4.10 -12.59 -1.75
C SER A 57 -3.77 -11.17 -2.21
N ALA A 58 -4.20 -10.14 -1.49
CA ALA A 58 -3.87 -8.75 -1.78
C ALA A 58 -2.37 -8.48 -1.59
N PHE A 59 -1.79 -9.01 -0.52
CA PHE A 59 -0.36 -8.90 -0.22
C PHE A 59 0.50 -9.56 -1.30
N LEU A 60 0.22 -10.82 -1.65
CA LEU A 60 0.91 -11.53 -2.72
C LEU A 60 0.65 -10.87 -4.08
N GLY A 61 -0.58 -10.41 -4.34
CA GLY A 61 -0.95 -9.68 -5.54
C GLY A 61 -0.10 -8.43 -5.74
N ALA A 62 0.14 -7.66 -4.67
CA ALA A 62 1.02 -6.50 -4.69
C ALA A 62 2.48 -6.86 -5.03
N LEU A 63 2.97 -7.97 -4.46
CA LEU A 63 4.34 -8.44 -4.70
C LEU A 63 4.52 -8.92 -6.15
N VAL A 64 3.58 -9.72 -6.66
CA VAL A 64 3.66 -10.32 -8.01
C VAL A 64 3.47 -9.27 -9.10
N THR A 65 2.56 -8.30 -8.90
CA THR A 65 2.31 -7.24 -9.89
C THR A 65 3.36 -6.12 -9.86
N GLY A 66 4.29 -6.14 -8.91
CA GLY A 66 5.31 -5.08 -8.74
C GLY A 66 4.78 -3.79 -8.11
N VAL A 67 3.50 -3.72 -7.75
CA VAL A 67 2.87 -2.56 -7.08
C VAL A 67 3.35 -2.41 -5.63
N SER A 68 3.91 -3.47 -5.05
CA SER A 68 4.46 -3.51 -3.70
C SER A 68 5.46 -2.39 -3.33
N HIS A 69 6.05 -1.71 -4.31
CA HIS A 69 6.89 -0.52 -4.10
C HIS A 69 6.12 0.76 -3.74
N PHE A 70 4.81 0.78 -3.99
CA PHE A 70 3.95 1.96 -3.82
C PHE A 70 2.87 1.77 -2.75
N VAL A 71 2.84 0.59 -2.14
CA VAL A 71 1.81 0.18 -1.18
C VAL A 71 2.47 -0.12 0.15
N THR A 72 1.78 0.26 1.23
CA THR A 72 2.14 -0.02 2.63
C THR A 72 1.17 -1.01 3.27
N LEU A 73 1.54 -1.57 4.41
CA LEU A 73 0.66 -2.46 5.18
C LEU A 73 -0.67 -1.81 5.59
N PRO A 74 -0.70 -0.56 6.12
CA PRO A 74 -1.95 0.11 6.47
C PRO A 74 -2.90 0.27 5.30
N GLN A 75 -2.40 0.49 4.08
CA GLN A 75 -3.26 0.61 2.90
C GLN A 75 -3.96 -0.71 2.59
N ILE A 76 -3.25 -1.84 2.66
CA ILE A 76 -3.88 -3.16 2.51
C ILE A 76 -4.88 -3.40 3.64
N GLN A 77 -4.51 -3.14 4.89
CA GLN A 77 -5.41 -3.31 6.02
C GLN A 77 -6.67 -2.46 5.88
N ALA A 78 -6.55 -1.19 5.46
CA ALA A 78 -7.68 -0.31 5.22
C ALA A 78 -8.59 -0.87 4.12
N ALA A 79 -8.02 -1.38 3.02
CA ALA A 79 -8.78 -2.03 1.95
C ALA A 79 -9.53 -3.28 2.42
N LEU A 80 -8.97 -4.03 3.37
CA LEU A 80 -9.57 -5.27 3.88
C LEU A 80 -10.62 -5.02 4.97
N THR A 81 -10.50 -3.93 5.71
CA THR A 81 -11.39 -3.58 6.84
C THR A 81 -12.53 -2.65 6.44
N THR A 82 -12.41 -1.96 5.29
CA THR A 82 -13.51 -1.21 4.69
C THR A 82 -14.44 -2.14 3.91
N TYR A 83 -15.70 -1.75 3.77
CA TYR A 83 -16.71 -2.51 3.00
C TYR A 83 -17.30 -1.70 1.85
N GLN A 84 -17.20 -0.37 1.91
CA GLN A 84 -17.74 0.53 0.89
C GLN A 84 -16.71 0.75 -0.22
N CYS A 85 -17.21 1.07 -1.42
CA CYS A 85 -16.39 1.57 -2.49
C CYS A 85 -15.86 2.97 -2.13
N THR A 86 -14.62 3.27 -2.52
CA THR A 86 -14.00 4.58 -2.26
C THR A 86 -14.69 5.73 -3.01
N THR A 87 -15.37 5.45 -4.13
CA THR A 87 -15.97 6.46 -5.00
C THR A 87 -17.49 6.57 -4.90
N CYS A 88 -18.17 5.56 -4.36
CA CYS A 88 -19.63 5.52 -4.26
C CYS A 88 -20.07 4.80 -2.98
N PRO A 89 -21.31 5.00 -2.50
CA PRO A 89 -21.80 4.38 -1.26
C PRO A 89 -22.11 2.87 -1.39
N ASN A 90 -21.85 2.26 -2.55
CA ASN A 90 -22.11 0.84 -2.77
C ASN A 90 -21.06 -0.05 -2.11
N PHE A 91 -21.39 -1.34 -1.97
CA PHE A 91 -20.44 -2.34 -1.49
C PHE A 91 -19.27 -2.48 -2.48
N GLY A 92 -18.04 -2.28 -1.99
CA GLY A 92 -16.84 -2.36 -2.80
C GLY A 92 -16.33 -3.79 -2.84
N GLU A 93 -16.91 -4.67 -3.64
CA GLU A 93 -16.57 -6.10 -3.66
C GLU A 93 -15.14 -6.43 -4.13
N LEU A 94 -14.47 -5.49 -4.80
CA LEU A 94 -13.12 -5.65 -5.36
C LEU A 94 -12.11 -4.75 -4.63
N VAL A 95 -10.83 -5.15 -4.69
CA VAL A 95 -9.68 -4.31 -4.31
C VAL A 95 -8.91 -3.98 -5.58
N PHE A 96 -8.80 -2.69 -5.89
CA PHE A 96 -7.99 -2.19 -6.99
C PHE A 96 -6.52 -2.20 -6.59
N LEU A 97 -5.78 -3.21 -7.07
CA LEU A 97 -4.39 -3.46 -6.65
C LEU A 97 -3.45 -2.23 -6.77
N PRO A 98 -3.48 -1.41 -7.84
CA PRO A 98 -2.56 -0.29 -7.99
C PRO A 98 -2.59 0.73 -6.85
N THR A 99 -3.76 1.01 -6.27
CA THR A 99 -3.91 1.97 -5.17
C THR A 99 -4.27 1.32 -3.83
N MET A 100 -4.58 0.02 -3.83
CA MET A 100 -5.14 -0.71 -2.68
C MET A 100 -6.41 -0.04 -2.13
N GLU A 101 -7.31 0.33 -3.02
CA GLU A 101 -8.61 0.89 -2.67
C GLU A 101 -9.75 -0.08 -3.01
N ARG A 102 -10.86 0.02 -2.29
CA ARG A 102 -12.04 -0.78 -2.61
C ARG A 102 -12.86 -0.16 -3.72
N CYS A 103 -13.31 -0.98 -4.66
CA CYS A 103 -14.20 -0.57 -5.74
C CYS A 103 -15.34 -1.58 -5.93
N CYS A 104 -16.51 -1.09 -6.36
CA CYS A 104 -17.53 -1.96 -6.91
C CYS A 104 -17.25 -2.24 -8.40
N GLY A 105 -17.86 -3.29 -8.97
CA GLY A 105 -17.68 -3.64 -10.38
C GLY A 105 -18.06 -2.51 -11.35
N ASP A 106 -19.06 -1.69 -11.02
CA ASP A 106 -19.51 -0.58 -11.86
C ASP A 106 -18.47 0.55 -11.87
N CYS A 107 -18.01 0.99 -10.69
CA CYS A 107 -16.99 2.02 -10.59
C CYS A 107 -15.66 1.60 -11.22
N LEU A 108 -15.28 0.32 -11.14
CA LEU A 108 -14.08 -0.18 -11.82
C LEU A 108 -14.17 -0.02 -13.34
N ARG A 109 -15.36 -0.12 -13.93
CA ARG A 109 -15.58 -0.01 -15.38
C ARG A 109 -15.80 1.42 -15.85
N GLU A 110 -16.48 2.22 -15.05
CA GLU A 110 -17.04 3.51 -15.48
C GLU A 110 -16.33 4.72 -14.86
N CYS A 111 -15.67 4.57 -13.71
CA CYS A 111 -14.97 5.67 -13.06
C CYS A 111 -13.52 5.76 -13.53
N GLY A 112 -13.11 6.97 -13.96
CA GLY A 112 -11.71 7.26 -14.34
C GLY A 112 -10.69 7.06 -13.21
N ASN A 113 -11.15 7.00 -11.94
CA ASN A 113 -10.28 6.80 -10.78
C ASN A 113 -9.59 5.43 -10.76
N PHE A 114 -10.18 4.42 -11.41
CA PHE A 114 -9.62 3.06 -11.49
C PHE A 114 -9.11 2.73 -12.89
N GLU A 115 -8.97 3.74 -13.76
CA GLU A 115 -8.49 3.56 -15.12
C GLU A 115 -6.97 3.34 -15.15
N VAL A 116 -6.55 2.25 -15.77
CA VAL A 116 -5.12 1.98 -16.02
C VAL A 116 -4.81 2.38 -17.46
N ARG A 117 -3.96 3.39 -17.62
CA ARG A 117 -3.46 3.82 -18.93
C ARG A 117 -1.97 3.54 -19.07
N ASP A 118 -1.56 3.25 -20.29
CA ASP A 118 -0.15 3.24 -20.63
C ASP A 118 0.42 4.66 -20.47
N ILE A 119 1.55 4.77 -19.78
CA ILE A 119 2.20 6.07 -19.50
C ILE A 119 2.57 6.82 -20.79
N SER A 120 2.77 6.09 -21.91
CA SER A 120 3.04 6.67 -23.22
C SER A 120 1.83 7.38 -23.84
N LEU A 121 0.61 7.03 -23.43
CA LEU A 121 -0.64 7.60 -23.91
C LEU A 121 -1.15 8.75 -23.02
N ILE A 122 -0.50 9.01 -21.89
CA ILE A 122 -0.82 10.14 -21.03
C ILE A 122 -0.27 11.40 -21.69
N SER A 123 -1.18 12.29 -22.13
CA SER A 123 -0.78 13.61 -22.60
C SER A 123 -0.05 14.34 -21.47
N ARG A 124 1.23 14.68 -21.71
CA ARG A 124 2.02 15.41 -20.72
C ARG A 124 1.29 16.68 -20.33
N PRO A 125 0.94 16.88 -19.05
CA PRO A 125 0.48 18.17 -18.60
C PRO A 125 1.61 19.18 -18.88
N PRO A 126 1.31 20.35 -19.46
CA PRO A 126 2.33 21.37 -19.69
C PRO A 126 2.97 21.74 -18.34
N GLY A 127 4.28 21.45 -18.18
CA GLY A 127 5.06 21.84 -17.00
C GLY A 127 5.63 20.73 -16.11
N ILE A 128 5.35 19.44 -16.35
CA ILE A 128 5.87 18.34 -15.52
C ILE A 128 7.24 17.83 -16.02
N ASN A 129 8.26 17.87 -15.16
CA ASN A 129 9.61 17.40 -15.45
C ASN A 129 9.69 15.85 -15.43
N PRO A 130 10.28 15.20 -16.47
CA PRO A 130 10.25 13.75 -16.66
C PRO A 130 11.02 12.89 -15.65
N ARG A 131 11.69 13.48 -14.65
CA ARG A 131 12.59 12.73 -13.74
C ARG A 131 11.91 12.04 -12.55
N LYS A 132 10.58 12.12 -12.42
CA LYS A 132 9.83 11.31 -11.45
C LYS A 132 8.58 10.77 -12.11
N PRO A 133 8.40 9.45 -12.22
CA PRO A 133 7.08 8.87 -12.35
C PRO A 133 6.27 9.34 -11.14
N VAL A 134 5.27 10.17 -11.37
CA VAL A 134 4.31 10.59 -10.34
C VAL A 134 3.36 9.40 -10.15
N LEU A 135 3.83 8.41 -9.39
CA LEU A 135 2.99 7.50 -8.62
C LEU A 135 3.02 7.96 -7.17
N THR A 136 3.00 9.27 -6.95
CA THR A 136 2.61 9.79 -5.65
C THR A 136 1.13 9.50 -5.52
N GLY A 137 0.79 8.63 -4.57
CA GLY A 137 -0.48 8.79 -3.87
C GLY A 137 -0.45 10.19 -3.29
N ASP A 138 -0.94 11.16 -4.05
CA ASP A 138 -1.34 12.44 -3.51
C ASP A 138 -2.73 12.19 -2.92
N PRO A 139 -2.88 12.06 -1.59
CA PRO A 139 -4.19 12.02 -0.95
C PRO A 139 -4.95 13.35 -1.10
N ALA A 140 -4.39 14.32 -1.84
CA ALA A 140 -4.89 15.68 -1.98
C ALA A 140 -5.66 15.95 -3.29
N VAL A 141 -5.89 14.94 -4.14
CA VAL A 141 -6.75 15.09 -5.33
C VAL A 141 -8.04 14.28 -5.19
N PHE A 142 -8.69 14.38 -4.03
CA PHE A 142 -10.11 14.10 -3.90
C PHE A 142 -10.81 15.34 -3.35
N VAL A 143 -11.26 16.17 -4.30
CA VAL A 143 -12.47 17.00 -4.28
C VAL A 143 -12.73 17.83 -3.00
N GLN A 144 -12.46 19.13 -3.09
CA GLN A 144 -13.32 20.14 -2.45
C GLN A 144 -14.55 20.42 -3.34
N PRO A 145 -15.59 21.03 -2.77
CA PRO A 145 -16.69 20.43 -2.03
C PRO A 145 -17.80 19.83 -2.92
#